data_AF-A0A131YT83-F1
#
_entry.id   AF-A0A131YT83-F1
#
_cell.length_a   1.000
_cell.length_b   1.000
_cell.length_c   1.000
_cell.angle_alpha   90.00
_cell.angle_beta   90.00
_cell.angle_gamma   90.00
#
_symmetry.space_group_name_H-M   'P 1'
#
loop_
_entity.id
_entity.type
_entity.pdbx_description
1 polymer ?
#
loop_
_entity_poly.entity_id
_entity_poly.type
_entity_poly.pdbx_seq_one_letter_code
_entity_poly.pdbx_strand_id
1 'polypeptide(L)'
;MKLLLSGMLAGYILASSILSMTTGTPRMPAISRETLHLVGYSSKMKIPNVVCINSRYLSSEGGWVKRSVNYMFPIDKPWRGKSSTVEVKWEPYAVLLHMKTSYDVSRDLQTKSQYVVRNYDDNSLVLSDLNEVSSCSLWVTKEYLDKIPETTNRTFYHLCPDPVYTPFDENCYVNK
;
A
#
# COMPACT_ATOMS: atom_id res chain seq x y z
N MET A 1 -26.47 12.75 55.60
CA MET A 1 -26.24 11.81 54.48
C MET A 1 -25.88 12.60 53.22
N LYS A 2 -24.59 12.78 52.93
CA LYS A 2 -24.07 13.53 51.77
C LYS A 2 -23.07 12.67 50.97
N LEU A 3 -23.49 11.48 50.55
CA LEU A 3 -22.57 10.49 49.95
C LEU A 3 -23.12 9.79 48.69
N LEU A 4 -24.11 10.37 48.01
CA LEU A 4 -24.68 9.76 46.80
C LEU A 4 -24.54 10.60 45.52
N LEU A 5 -23.96 11.80 45.58
CA LEU A 5 -23.81 12.68 44.40
C LEU A 5 -22.47 12.52 43.66
N SER A 6 -21.50 11.80 44.22
CA SER A 6 -20.17 11.63 43.60
C SER A 6 -20.09 10.43 42.64
N GLY A 7 -21.05 9.51 42.67
CA GLY A 7 -21.03 8.30 41.82
C GLY A 7 -21.51 8.54 40.38
N MET A 8 -22.44 9.49 40.17
CA MET A 8 -23.01 9.74 38.83
C MET A 8 -22.09 10.56 37.91
N LEU A 9 -21.18 11.37 38.47
CA LEU A 9 -20.20 12.11 37.64
C LEU A 9 -19.09 11.22 37.08
N ALA A 10 -18.65 10.20 37.81
CA ALA A 10 -17.64 9.27 37.33
C ALA A 10 -18.14 8.39 36.17
N GLY A 11 -19.43 8.03 36.16
CA GLY A 11 -20.04 7.28 35.06
C GLY A 11 -20.17 8.08 33.75
N TYR A 12 -20.38 9.39 33.83
CA TYR A 12 -20.47 10.25 32.64
C TYR A 12 -19.10 10.46 31.97
N ILE A 13 -18.01 10.53 32.74
CA ILE A 13 -16.66 10.68 32.17
C ILE A 13 -16.25 9.40 31.42
N LEU A 14 -16.55 8.22 31.96
CA LEU A 14 -16.26 6.93 31.30
C LEU A 14 -17.12 6.66 30.05
N ALA A 15 -18.36 7.18 29.99
CA ALA A 15 -19.20 7.08 28.80
C ALA A 15 -18.80 8.07 27.69
N SER A 16 -18.18 9.21 28.06
CA SER A 16 -17.73 10.22 27.10
C SER A 16 -16.39 9.89 26.42
N SER A 17 -15.64 8.92 26.94
CA SER A 17 -14.38 8.44 26.35
C SER A 17 -14.57 7.26 25.40
N ILE A 18 -15.79 7.03 24.88
CA ILE A 18 -15.94 6.24 23.65
C ILE A 18 -15.17 7.03 22.60
N LEU A 19 -13.92 6.63 22.39
CA LEU A 19 -13.10 7.05 21.27
C LEU A 19 -14.04 7.07 20.08
N SER A 20 -14.26 8.26 19.52
CA SER A 20 -14.87 8.40 18.22
C SER A 20 -14.02 7.56 17.28
N MET A 21 -14.38 6.28 17.12
CA MET A 21 -13.92 5.48 16.02
C MET A 21 -14.45 6.23 14.82
N THR A 22 -13.58 6.95 14.15
CA THR A 22 -13.92 7.65 12.92
C THR A 22 -14.49 6.60 11.97
N THR A 23 -15.81 6.60 11.82
CA THR A 23 -16.59 5.74 10.93
C THR A 23 -16.44 6.17 9.47
N GLY A 24 -15.24 6.61 9.09
CA GLY A 24 -14.91 6.96 7.73
C GLY A 24 -14.60 5.70 6.93
N THR A 25 -15.13 5.62 5.71
CA THR A 25 -14.62 4.65 4.73
C THR A 25 -13.12 4.92 4.52
N PRO A 26 -12.25 3.89 4.59
CA PRO A 26 -10.83 4.08 4.36
C PRO A 26 -10.55 4.77 3.03
N ARG A 27 -9.49 5.58 2.99
CA ARG A 27 -9.00 6.27 1.79
C ARG A 27 -8.15 5.31 0.98
N MET A 28 -8.50 5.11 -0.30
CA MET A 28 -7.75 4.25 -1.21
C MET A 28 -6.28 4.71 -1.36
N PRO A 29 -5.29 3.89 -0.94
CA PRO A 29 -3.88 4.33 -0.92
C PRO A 29 -3.30 4.62 -2.32
N ALA A 30 -3.73 3.89 -3.35
CA ALA A 30 -3.21 4.07 -4.72
C ALA A 30 -3.41 5.51 -5.25
N ILE A 31 -4.52 6.14 -4.89
CA ILE A 31 -4.87 7.50 -5.30
C ILE A 31 -4.61 8.55 -4.21
N SER A 32 -3.95 8.16 -3.11
CA SER A 32 -3.58 9.07 -2.01
C SER A 32 -2.25 9.78 -2.28
N ARG A 33 -1.92 10.77 -1.43
CA ARG A 33 -0.66 11.52 -1.49
C ARG A 33 0.51 10.78 -0.84
N GLU A 34 0.24 9.72 -0.09
CA GLU A 34 1.26 8.99 0.66
C GLU A 34 2.18 8.20 -0.26
N THR A 35 3.42 7.97 0.18
CA THR A 35 4.33 7.06 -0.51
C THR A 35 3.97 5.63 -0.19
N LEU A 36 3.86 4.79 -1.22
CA LEU A 36 3.60 3.36 -1.08
C LEU A 36 4.88 2.57 -1.31
N HIS A 37 5.13 1.58 -0.45
CA HIS A 37 6.27 0.69 -0.51
C HIS A 37 5.78 -0.72 -0.79
N LEU A 38 6.37 -1.40 -1.77
CA LEU A 38 6.10 -2.81 -2.00
C LEU A 38 6.82 -3.62 -0.92
N VAL A 39 6.06 -4.31 -0.07
CA VAL A 39 6.60 -5.11 1.04
C VAL A 39 6.24 -6.58 0.94
N GLY A 40 5.36 -6.96 0.02
CA GLY A 40 5.08 -8.37 -0.25
C GLY A 40 4.58 -8.62 -1.66
N TYR A 41 4.80 -9.84 -2.15
CA TYR A 41 4.31 -10.28 -3.45
C TYR A 41 4.23 -11.81 -3.53
N SER A 42 3.47 -12.35 -4.47
CA SER A 42 3.53 -13.78 -4.80
C SER A 42 4.88 -14.15 -5.40
N SER A 43 5.48 -15.28 -4.99
CA SER A 43 6.82 -15.72 -5.44
C SER A 43 7.05 -15.67 -6.95
N LYS A 44 6.03 -16.00 -7.77
CA LYS A 44 6.06 -15.92 -9.24
C LYS A 44 6.24 -14.51 -9.81
N MET A 45 6.00 -13.47 -9.03
CA MET A 45 6.24 -12.06 -9.40
C MET A 45 7.65 -11.60 -9.06
N LYS A 46 8.50 -12.47 -8.51
CA LYS A 46 9.87 -12.10 -8.19
C LYS A 46 10.60 -11.66 -9.45
N ILE A 47 11.06 -10.42 -9.45
CA ILE A 47 11.92 -9.87 -10.50
C ILE A 47 13.36 -9.96 -10.01
N PRO A 48 14.22 -10.75 -10.66
CA PRO A 48 15.61 -10.88 -10.26
C PRO A 48 16.30 -9.50 -10.24
N ASN A 49 17.08 -9.24 -9.19
CA ASN A 49 17.88 -8.02 -9.06
C ASN A 49 17.06 -6.72 -9.11
N VAL A 50 15.82 -6.73 -8.62
CA VAL A 50 15.05 -5.50 -8.40
C VAL A 50 14.64 -5.42 -6.94
N VAL A 51 14.99 -4.32 -6.28
CA VAL A 51 14.69 -4.07 -4.86
C VAL A 51 14.19 -2.64 -4.66
N CYS A 52 13.75 -2.34 -3.43
CA CYS A 52 13.40 -0.98 -2.99
C CYS A 52 12.27 -0.33 -3.80
N ILE A 53 11.31 -1.13 -4.29
CA ILE A 53 10.19 -0.65 -5.08
C ILE A 53 9.28 0.23 -4.21
N ASN A 54 9.14 1.50 -4.58
CA ASN A 54 8.20 2.42 -3.96
C ASN A 54 7.56 3.34 -4.99
N SER A 55 6.42 3.93 -4.64
CA SER A 55 5.70 4.85 -5.49
C SER A 55 5.27 6.12 -4.76
N ARG A 56 5.67 7.29 -5.27
CA ARG A 56 5.38 8.59 -4.67
C ARG A 56 4.39 9.37 -5.50
N TYR A 57 3.45 10.05 -4.86
CA TYR A 57 2.55 10.98 -5.52
C TYR A 57 3.32 12.12 -6.20
N LEU A 58 2.90 12.52 -7.41
CA LEU A 58 3.42 13.68 -8.12
C LEU A 58 2.33 14.73 -8.35
N SER A 59 1.22 14.32 -8.98
CA SER A 59 0.11 15.21 -9.33
C SER A 59 -1.17 14.42 -9.54
N SER A 60 -2.30 15.12 -9.69
CA SER A 60 -3.58 14.53 -10.04
C SER A 60 -4.31 15.41 -11.04
N GLU A 61 -4.81 14.84 -12.13
CA GLU A 61 -5.54 15.56 -13.17
C GLU A 61 -6.59 14.63 -13.81
N GLY A 62 -7.81 15.12 -14.02
CA GLY A 62 -8.86 14.34 -14.70
C GLY A 62 -9.20 12.98 -14.04
N GLY A 63 -9.05 12.88 -12.72
CA GLY A 63 -9.26 11.64 -11.97
C GLY A 63 -8.10 10.62 -12.06
N TRP A 64 -7.05 10.92 -12.82
CA TRP A 64 -5.81 10.14 -12.82
C TRP A 64 -4.82 10.73 -11.82
N VAL A 65 -4.22 9.87 -11.01
CA VAL A 65 -3.13 10.22 -10.10
C VAL A 65 -1.82 9.80 -10.73
N LYS A 66 -0.96 10.79 -11.02
CA LYS A 66 0.38 10.56 -11.52
C LYS A 66 1.31 10.30 -10.34
N ARG A 67 2.06 9.21 -10.42
CA ARG A 67 3.01 8.78 -9.40
C ARG A 67 4.37 8.51 -10.01
N SER A 68 5.45 8.77 -9.29
CA SER A 68 6.75 8.17 -9.60
C SER A 68 6.77 6.73 -9.09
N VAL A 69 7.50 5.86 -9.78
CA VAL A 69 7.86 4.51 -9.32
C VAL A 69 9.37 4.45 -9.31
N ASN A 70 9.93 4.18 -8.14
CA ASN A 70 11.37 4.11 -7.88
C ASN A 70 11.73 2.68 -7.52
N TYR A 71 12.86 2.19 -8.05
CA TYR A 71 13.40 0.87 -7.78
C TYR A 71 14.90 0.87 -8.00
N MET A 72 15.59 -0.14 -7.47
CA MET A 72 17.05 -0.24 -7.52
C MET A 72 17.49 -1.60 -8.05
N PHE A 73 18.60 -1.61 -8.78
CA PHE A 73 19.27 -2.82 -9.24
C PHE A 73 20.54 -3.06 -8.41
N PRO A 74 20.62 -4.13 -7.59
CA PRO A 74 21.76 -4.40 -6.72
C PRO A 74 22.93 -5.10 -7.45
N ILE A 75 23.02 -4.97 -8.77
CA ILE A 75 24.02 -5.68 -9.61
C ILE A 75 25.41 -5.02 -9.52
N ASP A 76 25.46 -3.69 -9.36
CA ASP A 76 26.69 -2.92 -9.22
C ASP A 76 26.58 -2.03 -7.97
N LYS A 77 27.67 -1.88 -7.19
CA LYS A 77 27.75 -0.87 -6.13
C LYS A 77 28.41 0.41 -6.68
N PRO A 78 27.86 1.61 -6.42
CA PRO A 78 26.60 1.87 -5.73
C PRO A 78 25.39 1.42 -6.54
N TRP A 79 24.33 0.96 -5.86
CA TRP A 79 23.11 0.48 -6.51
C TRP A 79 22.56 1.53 -7.47
N ARG A 80 22.24 1.13 -8.70
CA ARG A 80 21.64 2.04 -9.69
C ARG A 80 20.15 2.16 -9.41
N GLY A 81 19.73 3.33 -8.94
CA GLY A 81 18.32 3.70 -8.82
C GLY A 81 17.74 4.10 -10.16
N LYS A 82 16.53 3.64 -10.46
CA LYS A 82 15.74 4.09 -11.60
C LYS A 82 14.43 4.68 -11.09
N SER A 83 14.00 5.77 -11.72
CA SER A 83 12.74 6.44 -11.45
C SER A 83 12.00 6.66 -12.76
N SER A 84 10.72 6.36 -12.80
CA SER A 84 9.84 6.65 -13.94
C SER A 84 8.44 6.95 -13.44
N THR A 85 7.51 7.23 -14.35
CA THR A 85 6.14 7.66 -13.99
C THR A 85 5.10 6.64 -14.40
N VAL A 86 4.09 6.49 -13.54
CA VAL A 86 2.84 5.77 -13.83
C VAL A 86 1.66 6.68 -13.51
N GLU A 87 0.52 6.40 -14.13
CA GLU A 87 -0.75 7.02 -13.78
C GLU A 87 -1.70 5.95 -13.30
N VAL A 88 -2.39 6.19 -12.19
CA VAL A 88 -3.37 5.27 -11.64
C VAL A 88 -4.72 5.95 -11.52
N LYS A 89 -5.80 5.19 -11.74
CA LYS A 89 -7.17 5.67 -11.58
C LYS A 89 -8.01 4.60 -10.90
N TRP A 90 -8.76 5.02 -9.90
CA TRP A 90 -9.70 4.18 -9.17
C TRP A 90 -10.99 4.95 -8.95
N GLU A 91 -12.11 4.38 -9.39
CA GLU A 91 -13.43 4.93 -9.10
C GLU A 91 -13.86 4.47 -7.69
N PRO A 92 -14.61 5.28 -6.93
CA PRO A 92 -15.06 4.89 -5.60
C PRO A 92 -15.73 3.52 -5.58
N TYR A 93 -15.24 2.64 -4.71
CA TYR A 93 -15.70 1.25 -4.52
C TYR A 93 -15.52 0.33 -5.73
N ALA A 94 -14.76 0.74 -6.75
CA ALA A 94 -14.46 -0.13 -7.88
C ALA A 94 -13.58 -1.31 -7.46
N VAL A 95 -13.84 -2.47 -8.05
CA VAL A 95 -13.00 -3.66 -7.88
C VAL A 95 -11.66 -3.50 -8.61
N LEU A 96 -11.61 -2.64 -9.64
CA LEU A 96 -10.47 -2.49 -10.52
C LEU A 96 -9.72 -1.18 -10.28
N LEU A 97 -8.40 -1.29 -10.14
CA LEU A 97 -7.46 -0.19 -10.26
C LEU A 97 -6.91 -0.17 -11.69
N HIS A 98 -7.11 0.94 -12.38
CA HIS A 98 -6.56 1.16 -13.73
C HIS A 98 -5.18 1.77 -13.62
N MET A 99 -4.26 1.34 -14.48
CA MET A 99 -2.89 1.83 -14.51
C MET A 99 -2.42 2.07 -15.94
N LYS A 100 -1.73 3.20 -16.15
CA LYS A 100 -0.95 3.50 -17.34
C LYS A 100 0.51 3.56 -16.95
N THR A 101 1.36 2.86 -17.67
CA THR A 101 2.80 2.78 -17.38
C THR A 101 3.61 3.18 -18.58
N SER A 102 4.76 3.80 -18.35
CA SER A 102 5.77 3.94 -19.40
C SER A 102 6.26 2.55 -19.86
N TYR A 103 6.79 2.48 -21.08
CA TYR A 103 7.37 1.24 -21.63
C TYR A 103 8.47 0.69 -20.72
N ASP A 104 9.33 1.55 -20.18
CA ASP A 104 10.40 1.15 -19.26
C ASP A 104 9.89 0.49 -17.99
N VAL A 105 8.85 1.05 -17.37
CA VAL A 105 8.25 0.46 -16.17
C VAL A 105 7.59 -0.88 -16.50
N SER A 106 6.88 -0.95 -17.63
CA SER A 106 6.24 -2.18 -18.07
C SER A 106 7.25 -3.29 -18.36
N ARG A 107 8.36 -2.96 -19.01
CA ARG A 107 9.44 -3.91 -19.30
C ARG A 107 10.14 -4.38 -18.02
N ASP A 108 10.52 -3.43 -17.15
CA ASP A 108 11.38 -3.73 -16.01
C ASP A 108 10.60 -4.33 -14.82
N LEU A 109 9.34 -3.90 -14.63
CA LEU A 109 8.49 -4.33 -13.50
C LEU A 109 7.31 -5.23 -13.91
N GLN A 110 7.20 -5.58 -15.21
CA GLN A 110 6.15 -6.45 -15.75
C GLN A 110 4.71 -6.00 -15.42
N THR A 111 4.51 -4.69 -15.34
CA THR A 111 3.23 -4.11 -14.93
C THR A 111 2.10 -4.40 -15.92
N LYS A 112 0.86 -4.40 -15.42
CA LYS A 112 -0.38 -4.60 -16.18
C LYS A 112 -1.19 -3.31 -16.22
N SER A 113 -2.13 -3.23 -17.15
CA SER A 113 -3.03 -2.07 -17.29
C SER A 113 -4.12 -2.03 -16.22
N GLN A 114 -4.39 -3.15 -15.55
CA GLN A 114 -5.45 -3.28 -14.55
C GLN A 114 -5.05 -4.28 -13.46
N TYR A 115 -5.50 -3.99 -12.24
CA TYR A 115 -5.33 -4.84 -11.07
C TYR A 115 -6.65 -4.92 -10.29
N VAL A 116 -6.89 -6.07 -9.66
CA VAL A 116 -8.01 -6.26 -8.74
C VAL A 116 -7.60 -5.78 -7.36
N VAL A 117 -8.39 -4.88 -6.79
CA VAL A 117 -8.29 -4.45 -5.39
C VAL A 117 -8.90 -5.53 -4.51
N ARG A 118 -8.06 -6.27 -3.78
CA ARG A 118 -8.52 -7.36 -2.90
C ARG A 118 -8.86 -6.87 -1.50
N ASN A 119 -8.07 -5.95 -0.98
CA ASN A 119 -8.27 -5.30 0.31
C ASN A 119 -7.49 -4.00 0.35
N TYR A 120 -7.99 -3.02 1.10
CA TYR A 120 -7.25 -1.81 1.42
C TYR A 120 -7.76 -1.21 2.73
N ASP A 121 -6.89 -0.44 3.37
CA ASP A 121 -7.25 0.56 4.37
C ASP A 121 -6.54 1.89 4.07
N ASP A 122 -6.46 2.82 5.02
CA ASP A 122 -5.81 4.11 4.82
C ASP A 122 -4.30 3.99 4.50
N ASN A 123 -3.67 2.88 4.89
CA ASN A 123 -2.22 2.73 4.93
C ASN A 123 -1.70 1.50 4.18
N SER A 124 -2.57 0.66 3.66
CA SER A 124 -2.19 -0.62 3.08
C SER A 124 -3.14 -1.05 1.97
N LEU A 125 -2.59 -1.78 1.00
CA LEU A 125 -3.29 -2.15 -0.22
C LEU A 125 -2.80 -3.51 -0.72
N VAL A 126 -3.74 -4.43 -0.94
CA VAL A 126 -3.50 -5.71 -1.61
C VAL A 126 -4.09 -5.66 -3.01
N LEU A 127 -3.23 -5.81 -4.00
CA LEU A 127 -3.60 -5.90 -5.41
C LEU A 127 -3.36 -7.32 -5.91
N SER A 128 -4.18 -7.79 -6.85
CA SER A 128 -3.89 -8.99 -7.61
C SER A 128 -4.04 -8.79 -9.12
N ASP A 129 -3.47 -9.70 -9.89
CA ASP A 129 -3.81 -9.82 -11.32
C ASP A 129 -5.31 -10.19 -11.49
N LEU A 130 -5.84 -10.03 -12.71
CA LEU A 130 -7.26 -10.26 -13.02
C LEU A 130 -7.70 -11.75 -13.01
N ASN A 131 -6.78 -12.70 -13.17
CA ASN A 131 -7.12 -14.13 -13.30
C ASN A 131 -7.31 -14.80 -11.92
N GLU A 132 -8.27 -15.70 -11.74
CA GLU A 132 -8.70 -16.22 -10.41
C GLU A 132 -7.62 -16.89 -9.53
N VAL A 133 -6.47 -17.30 -10.09
CA VAL A 133 -5.27 -17.77 -9.35
C VAL A 133 -4.12 -16.76 -9.49
N SER A 134 -4.49 -15.49 -9.33
CA SER A 134 -3.63 -14.34 -9.62
C SER A 134 -2.51 -14.18 -8.61
N SER A 135 -1.36 -13.79 -9.15
CA SER A 135 -0.27 -13.25 -8.37
C SER A 135 -0.75 -11.98 -7.67
N CYS A 136 -0.23 -11.70 -6.48
CA CYS A 136 -0.62 -10.53 -5.71
C CYS A 136 0.58 -9.68 -5.31
N SER A 137 0.29 -8.46 -4.86
CA SER A 137 1.26 -7.57 -4.23
C SER A 137 0.65 -6.86 -3.02
N LEU A 138 1.47 -6.64 -2.00
CA LEU A 138 1.15 -5.90 -0.79
C LEU A 138 1.97 -4.61 -0.74
N TRP A 139 1.25 -3.51 -0.64
CA TRP A 139 1.78 -2.17 -0.59
C TRP A 139 1.39 -1.51 0.72
N VAL A 140 2.32 -0.77 1.34
CA VAL A 140 2.06 -0.06 2.60
C VAL A 140 2.67 1.35 2.60
N THR A 141 2.11 2.23 3.42
CA THR A 141 2.72 3.53 3.72
C THR A 141 3.92 3.35 4.66
N LYS A 142 4.78 4.37 4.72
CA LYS A 142 6.04 4.30 5.49
C LYS A 142 5.84 3.91 6.96
N GLU A 143 4.77 4.39 7.59
CA GLU A 143 4.45 4.12 9.00
C GLU A 143 4.13 2.64 9.29
N TYR A 144 3.78 1.87 8.25
CA TYR A 144 3.34 0.49 8.34
C TYR A 144 4.35 -0.51 7.76
N LEU A 145 5.57 -0.06 7.46
CA LEU A 145 6.67 -0.92 7.00
C LEU A 145 7.00 -2.04 8.00
N ASP A 146 6.94 -1.74 9.30
CA ASP A 146 7.26 -2.72 10.36
C ASP A 146 6.02 -3.28 11.07
N LYS A 147 4.83 -2.78 10.72
CA LYS A 147 3.58 -3.11 11.41
C LYS A 147 2.39 -3.11 10.45
N ILE A 148 2.34 -4.07 9.55
CA ILE A 148 1.21 -4.21 8.62
C ILE A 148 -0.09 -4.47 9.41
N PRO A 149 -1.22 -3.84 9.06
CA PRO A 149 -2.50 -4.08 9.72
C PRO A 149 -2.89 -5.56 9.63
N GLU A 150 -3.44 -6.12 10.72
CA GLU A 150 -3.74 -7.56 10.81
C GLU A 150 -4.69 -8.03 9.70
N THR A 151 -5.71 -7.24 9.38
CA THR A 151 -6.70 -7.52 8.33
C THR A 151 -6.06 -7.62 6.95
N THR A 152 -5.21 -6.65 6.61
CA THR A 152 -4.47 -6.62 5.35
C THR A 152 -3.46 -7.77 5.28
N ASN A 153 -2.73 -8.00 6.36
CA ASN A 153 -1.74 -9.08 6.46
C ASN A 153 -2.41 -10.46 6.28
N ARG A 154 -3.52 -10.70 6.98
CA ARG A 154 -4.32 -11.92 6.84
C ARG A 154 -4.83 -12.10 5.42
N THR A 155 -5.32 -11.03 4.80
CA THR A 155 -5.76 -11.07 3.39
C THR A 155 -4.61 -11.46 2.47
N PHE A 156 -3.45 -10.84 2.64
CA PHE A 156 -2.25 -11.13 1.84
C PHE A 156 -1.87 -12.62 1.98
N TYR A 157 -1.65 -13.13 3.19
CA TYR A 157 -1.26 -14.54 3.36
C TYR A 157 -2.34 -15.55 2.95
N HIS A 158 -3.62 -15.16 2.94
CA HIS A 158 -4.71 -16.06 2.58
C HIS A 158 -5.01 -16.09 1.07
N LEU A 159 -4.93 -14.95 0.38
CA LEU A 159 -5.31 -14.85 -1.03
C LEU A 159 -4.13 -14.95 -1.99
N CYS A 160 -2.91 -14.72 -1.50
CA CYS A 160 -1.72 -14.71 -2.33
C CYS A 160 -1.09 -16.10 -2.43
N PRO A 161 -0.90 -16.65 -3.64
CA PRO A 161 -0.11 -17.86 -3.80
C PRO A 161 1.36 -17.59 -3.45
N ASP A 162 1.95 -18.46 -2.63
CA ASP A 162 3.34 -18.43 -2.19
C ASP A 162 3.82 -17.02 -1.79
N PRO A 163 3.24 -16.42 -0.73
CA PRO A 163 3.51 -15.05 -0.35
C PRO A 163 4.96 -14.90 0.12
N VAL A 164 5.65 -13.92 -0.47
CA VAL A 164 7.01 -13.51 -0.09
C VAL A 164 6.92 -12.13 0.54
N TYR A 165 7.43 -12.02 1.76
CA TYR A 165 7.65 -10.72 2.42
C TYR A 165 9.05 -10.21 2.09
N THR A 166 9.16 -8.93 1.70
CA THR A 166 10.44 -8.26 1.45
C THR A 166 10.49 -6.99 2.29
N PRO A 167 11.35 -6.94 3.33
CA PRO A 167 11.48 -5.74 4.14
C PRO A 167 12.04 -4.59 3.29
N PHE A 168 11.54 -3.38 3.53
CA PHE A 168 12.07 -2.16 2.94
C PHE A 168 13.20 -1.64 3.85
N ASP A 169 14.44 -2.02 3.54
CA ASP A 169 15.59 -1.79 4.42
C ASP A 169 16.14 -0.36 4.39
N GLU A 170 17.10 -0.06 5.26
CA GLU A 170 17.79 1.24 5.29
C GLU A 170 18.52 1.54 3.98
N ASN A 171 19.05 0.52 3.29
CA ASN A 171 19.76 0.66 2.02
C ASN A 171 18.87 1.25 0.92
N CYS A 172 17.55 1.03 1.01
CA CYS A 172 16.57 1.63 0.12
C CYS A 172 16.45 3.16 0.22
N TYR A 173 17.04 3.79 1.23
CA TYR A 173 17.03 5.25 1.42
C TYR A 173 18.35 5.95 1.03
N VAL A 174 19.42 5.20 0.76
CA VAL A 174 20.81 5.72 0.75
C VAL A 174 21.17 6.53 -0.50
N ASN A 175 20.35 6.55 -1.55
CA ASN A 175 20.63 7.31 -2.77
C ASN A 175 19.68 8.52 -2.94
N LYS A 176 19.81 9.52 -2.06
CA LYS A 176 19.32 10.88 -2.30
C LYS A 176 20.44 11.78 -2.77
#